data_AF-A0A0C7MPW4-F1
#
_entry.id   AF-A0A0C7MPW4-F1
#
_cell.length_a   1.000
_cell.length_b   1.000
_cell.length_c   1.000
_cell.angle_alpha   90.00
_cell.angle_beta   90.00
_cell.angle_gamma   90.00
#
_symmetry.space_group_name_H-M   'P 1'
#
loop_
_entity.id
_entity.type
_entity.pdbx_description
1 polymer ?
#
loop_
_entity_poly.entity_id
_entity_poly.type
_entity_poly.pdbx_seq_one_letter_code
_entity_poly.pdbx_strand_id
1 'polypeptide(L)'
;MLEPLVFISRLAFRLPYAWGKGWISGKYNEFGIWKTLAIVFMMECANNLDPWTLKWFINPLLGVANQIGFWWLGAGQIQGLLRWIFQEPNAPVLMYIHGGGMCLDMTPCSLVYLQHLKKEVGALSVAFVKYSLCARYPTAIEEVWGEYQKLVSQGHRVWLLGDSAGGNLCLNVLQKCVAENNVLPEKCVAVSPWLNVTKTESYVSRTNSVDFLTWNQLAMFKNVYAPNGNYKDPQLNLETNFDVEAWTKVLASTKMLILCGEDEILYPEIIRFAQKLRNINCGQVKLVSQPRGVHCDTMMFDVQAPDGNAQCLEETKRFLRSGL
;
A
#
# COMPACT_ATOMS: atom_id res chain seq x y z
N MET A 1 -28.30 9.56 -3.83
CA MET A 1 -27.62 10.80 -3.38
C MET A 1 -27.69 11.05 -1.87
N LEU A 2 -28.28 10.15 -1.07
CA LEU A 2 -28.29 10.27 0.39
C LEU A 2 -27.10 9.56 1.05
N GLU A 3 -26.35 8.77 0.28
CA GLU A 3 -25.30 7.86 0.75
C GLU A 3 -24.19 8.60 1.52
N PRO A 4 -23.63 9.75 1.07
CA PRO A 4 -22.64 10.47 1.86
C PRO A 4 -23.22 11.06 3.15
N LEU A 5 -24.48 11.52 3.13
CA LEU A 5 -25.14 12.02 4.33
C LEU A 5 -25.37 10.90 5.35
N VAL A 6 -25.75 9.71 4.89
CA VAL A 6 -25.85 8.50 5.71
C VAL A 6 -24.49 8.11 6.27
N PHE A 7 -23.43 8.15 5.45
CA PHE A 7 -22.06 7.87 5.90
C PHE A 7 -21.61 8.84 7.00
N ILE A 8 -21.71 10.15 6.75
CA ILE A 8 -21.29 11.19 7.70
C ILE A 8 -22.12 11.13 8.99
N SER A 9 -23.44 10.95 8.88
CA SER A 9 -24.30 10.84 10.07
C SER A 9 -23.95 9.60 10.91
N ARG A 10 -23.78 8.43 10.28
CA ARG A 10 -23.34 7.21 11.00
C ARG A 10 -22.01 7.44 11.71
N LEU A 11 -21.04 8.05 11.04
CA LEU A 11 -19.74 8.36 11.61
C LEU A 11 -19.89 9.30 12.82
N ALA A 12 -20.66 10.38 12.69
CA ALA A 12 -20.88 11.35 13.77
C ALA A 12 -21.52 10.72 15.02
N PHE A 13 -22.46 9.79 14.86
CA PHE A 13 -23.10 9.11 15.99
C PHE A 13 -22.24 7.99 16.60
N ARG A 14 -21.51 7.24 15.77
CA ARG A 14 -20.78 6.05 16.24
C ARG A 14 -19.40 6.35 16.76
N LEU A 15 -18.72 7.37 16.23
CA LEU A 15 -17.33 7.65 16.56
C LEU A 15 -17.11 7.98 18.06
N PRO A 16 -17.95 8.81 18.73
CA PRO A 16 -17.82 9.05 20.17
C PRO A 16 -17.98 7.76 20.99
N TYR A 17 -18.95 6.92 20.61
CA TYR A 17 -19.17 5.62 21.25
C TYR A 17 -18.00 4.66 21.02
N ALA A 18 -17.46 4.60 19.79
CA ALA A 18 -16.34 3.75 19.43
C ALA A 18 -15.06 4.13 20.19
N TRP A 19 -14.77 5.44 20.32
CA TRP A 19 -13.66 5.93 21.15
C TRP A 19 -13.86 5.59 22.62
N GLY A 20 -15.06 5.84 23.18
CA GLY A 20 -15.37 5.49 24.58
C GLY A 20 -15.24 4.00 24.85
N LYS A 21 -15.76 3.15 23.97
CA LYS A 21 -15.62 1.69 24.06
C LYS A 21 -14.17 1.25 23.93
N GLY A 22 -13.42 1.85 23.00
CA GLY A 22 -11.99 1.58 22.82
C GLY A 22 -11.18 1.88 24.09
N TRP A 23 -11.44 3.04 24.70
CA TRP A 23 -10.83 3.44 25.97
C TRP A 23 -11.15 2.46 27.11
N ILE A 24 -12.43 2.11 27.29
CA ILE A 24 -12.86 1.19 28.37
C ILE A 24 -12.27 -0.21 28.20
N SER A 25 -12.17 -0.69 26.95
CA SER A 25 -11.69 -2.04 26.66
C SER A 25 -10.21 -2.25 26.95
N GLY A 26 -9.43 -1.17 27.09
CA GLY A 26 -7.97 -1.23 27.24
C GLY A 26 -7.21 -1.75 26.00
N LYS A 27 -7.92 -2.09 24.91
CA LYS A 27 -7.39 -2.74 23.72
C LYS A 27 -6.30 -1.92 23.01
N TYR A 28 -6.32 -0.61 23.20
CA TYR A 28 -5.42 0.37 22.59
C TYR A 28 -4.45 1.02 23.59
N ASN A 29 -4.35 0.52 24.83
CA ASN A 29 -3.57 1.17 25.89
C ASN A 29 -2.07 1.29 25.60
N GLU A 30 -1.56 0.42 24.73
CA GLU A 30 -0.15 0.44 24.29
C GLU A 30 0.10 1.47 23.20
N PHE A 31 -0.95 2.04 22.59
CA PHE A 31 -0.84 3.08 21.59
C PHE A 31 -0.92 4.47 22.23
N GLY A 32 -0.14 5.41 21.71
CA GLY A 32 -0.32 6.82 22.02
C GLY A 32 -1.70 7.31 21.58
N ILE A 33 -2.22 8.33 22.28
CA ILE A 33 -3.59 8.85 22.07
C ILE A 33 -3.89 9.16 20.59
N TRP A 34 -2.94 9.74 19.86
CA TRP A 34 -3.11 10.08 18.45
C TRP A 34 -3.30 8.86 17.56
N LYS A 35 -2.49 7.81 17.77
CA LYS A 35 -2.60 6.55 17.02
C LYS A 35 -3.92 5.85 17.33
N THR A 36 -4.33 5.83 18.59
CA THR A 36 -5.65 5.28 19.00
C THR A 36 -6.80 6.00 18.32
N LEU A 37 -6.80 7.34 18.33
CA LEU A 37 -7.86 8.13 17.69
C LEU A 37 -7.92 7.85 16.18
N ALA A 38 -6.75 7.80 15.51
CA ALA A 38 -6.65 7.52 14.08
C ALA A 38 -7.16 6.11 13.72
N ILE A 39 -6.73 5.08 14.46
CA ILE A 39 -7.16 3.69 14.25
C ILE A 39 -8.68 3.58 14.36
N VAL A 40 -9.28 4.10 15.44
CA VAL A 40 -10.72 4.00 15.66
C VAL A 40 -11.50 4.78 14.61
N PHE A 41 -11.02 5.97 14.22
CA PHE A 41 -11.63 6.75 13.14
C PHE A 41 -11.60 6.02 11.80
N MET A 42 -10.45 5.46 11.43
CA MET A 42 -10.28 4.73 10.17
C MET A 42 -11.11 3.45 10.15
N MET A 43 -11.19 2.73 11.28
CA MET A 43 -12.01 1.53 11.40
C MET A 43 -13.49 1.84 11.23
N GLU A 44 -13.98 2.96 11.80
CA GLU A 44 -15.37 3.37 11.64
C GLU A 44 -15.65 3.85 10.20
N CYS A 45 -14.71 4.55 9.57
CA CYS A 45 -14.78 4.84 8.13
C CYS A 45 -14.88 3.54 7.32
N ALA A 46 -13.98 2.59 7.54
CA ALA A 46 -13.93 1.31 6.84
C ALA A 46 -15.23 0.50 6.95
N ASN A 47 -15.85 0.49 8.13
CA ASN A 47 -17.09 -0.26 8.39
C ASN A 47 -18.35 0.36 7.77
N ASN A 48 -18.32 1.65 7.44
CA ASN A 48 -19.51 2.36 6.97
C ASN A 48 -19.40 2.90 5.54
N LEU A 49 -18.20 2.89 4.95
CA LEU A 49 -17.97 3.45 3.63
C LEU A 49 -18.57 2.56 2.54
N ASP A 50 -19.52 3.12 1.79
CA ASP A 50 -20.11 2.47 0.62
C ASP A 50 -19.41 2.90 -0.69
N PRO A 51 -19.55 2.10 -1.78
CA PRO A 51 -18.91 2.41 -3.06
C PRO A 51 -19.30 3.76 -3.68
N TRP A 52 -20.53 4.22 -3.47
CA TRP A 52 -21.00 5.48 -4.04
C TRP A 52 -20.34 6.66 -3.32
N THR A 53 -20.36 6.66 -1.99
CA THR A 53 -19.68 7.67 -1.16
C THR A 53 -18.18 7.67 -1.41
N LEU A 54 -17.56 6.49 -1.52
CA LEU A 54 -16.14 6.38 -1.87
C LEU A 54 -15.82 7.10 -3.20
N LYS A 55 -16.56 6.74 -4.26
CA LYS A 55 -16.29 7.24 -5.62
C LYS A 55 -16.59 8.72 -5.79
N TRP A 56 -17.72 9.19 -5.28
CA TRP A 56 -18.26 10.52 -5.59
C TRP A 56 -18.06 11.56 -4.49
N PHE A 57 -17.61 11.16 -3.31
CA PHE A 57 -17.36 12.08 -2.20
C PHE A 57 -15.93 11.99 -1.67
N ILE A 58 -15.49 10.80 -1.23
CA ILE A 58 -14.16 10.64 -0.61
C ILE A 58 -13.02 10.86 -1.61
N ASN A 59 -13.06 10.21 -2.78
CA ASN A 59 -12.01 10.37 -3.78
C ASN A 59 -11.87 11.81 -4.30
N PRO A 60 -12.95 12.56 -4.61
CA PRO A 60 -12.84 13.98 -4.92
C PRO A 60 -12.18 14.80 -3.81
N LEU A 61 -12.51 14.55 -2.54
CA LEU A 61 -11.89 15.25 -1.40
C LEU A 61 -10.39 14.94 -1.29
N LEU A 62 -10.00 13.65 -1.41
CA LEU A 62 -8.60 13.25 -1.44
C LEU A 62 -7.86 13.88 -2.63
N GLY A 63 -8.48 13.91 -3.80
CA GLY A 63 -7.92 14.54 -4.99
C GLY A 63 -7.61 16.03 -4.79
N VAL A 64 -8.52 16.77 -4.14
CA VAL A 64 -8.28 18.18 -3.77
C VAL A 64 -7.16 18.31 -2.75
N ALA A 65 -7.18 17.51 -1.68
CA ALA A 65 -6.13 17.53 -0.65
C ALA A 65 -4.74 17.22 -1.25
N ASN A 66 -4.67 16.20 -2.11
CA ASN A 66 -3.47 15.81 -2.84
C ASN A 66 -3.00 16.93 -3.76
N GLN A 67 -3.90 17.58 -4.51
CA GLN A 67 -3.55 18.70 -5.38
C GLN A 67 -2.94 19.87 -4.60
N ILE A 68 -3.49 20.20 -3.42
CA ILE A 68 -2.94 21.22 -2.54
C ILE A 68 -1.55 20.79 -2.02
N GLY A 69 -1.41 19.54 -1.56
CA GLY A 69 -0.14 19.00 -1.09
C GLY A 69 0.95 19.02 -2.17
N PHE A 70 0.63 18.58 -3.39
CA PHE A 70 1.53 18.62 -4.53
C PHE A 70 1.93 20.05 -4.91
N TRP A 71 0.98 20.99 -4.89
CA TRP A 71 1.28 22.40 -5.14
C TRP A 71 2.25 22.98 -4.11
N TRP A 72 2.04 22.69 -2.83
CA TRP A 72 2.94 23.15 -1.77
C TRP A 72 4.37 22.60 -1.91
N LEU A 73 4.51 21.39 -2.45
CA LEU A 73 5.82 20.78 -2.70
C LEU A 73 6.48 21.22 -4.01
N GLY A 74 5.81 22.03 -4.83
CA GLY A 74 6.28 22.34 -6.18
C GLY A 74 6.36 21.10 -7.08
N ALA A 75 5.55 20.07 -6.80
CA ALA A 75 5.52 18.85 -7.60
C ALA A 75 5.13 19.16 -9.05
N GLY A 76 5.77 18.47 -9.99
CA GLY A 76 5.57 18.68 -11.42
C GLY A 76 4.15 18.33 -11.88
N GLN A 77 3.79 18.80 -13.08
CA GLN A 77 2.55 18.39 -13.74
C GLN A 77 2.55 16.88 -14.04
N ILE A 78 1.35 16.33 -14.26
CA ILE A 78 1.18 14.94 -14.65
C ILE A 78 1.72 14.76 -16.08
N GLN A 79 2.54 13.72 -16.29
CA GLN A 79 3.06 13.29 -17.58
C GLN A 79 2.60 11.86 -17.86
N GLY A 80 1.49 11.70 -18.60
CA GLY A 80 0.81 10.40 -18.69
C GLY A 80 0.03 10.15 -17.40
N LEU A 81 0.33 9.06 -16.69
CA LEU A 81 -0.20 8.80 -15.35
C LEU A 81 0.81 9.10 -14.24
N LEU A 82 2.07 9.43 -14.58
CA LEU A 82 3.08 9.79 -13.59
C LEU A 82 2.97 11.24 -13.16
N ARG A 83 2.98 11.48 -11.85
CA ARG A 83 3.24 12.78 -11.25
C ARG A 83 4.60 12.75 -10.55
N TRP A 84 5.53 13.55 -11.04
CA TRP A 84 6.81 13.76 -10.39
C TRP A 84 6.65 14.59 -9.11
N ILE A 85 7.07 14.04 -7.98
CA ILE A 85 7.13 14.76 -6.70
C ILE A 85 8.50 15.40 -6.56
N PHE A 86 9.55 14.62 -6.79
CA PHE A 86 10.94 15.08 -6.77
C PHE A 86 11.67 14.54 -7.99
N GLN A 87 12.46 15.40 -8.65
CA GLN A 87 13.31 15.01 -9.76
C GLN A 87 14.76 15.38 -9.43
N GLU A 88 15.60 14.35 -9.37
CA GLU A 88 17.02 14.45 -9.09
C GLU A 88 17.77 13.85 -10.29
N PRO A 89 18.61 14.64 -11.00
CA PRO A 89 19.36 14.14 -12.15
C PRO A 89 20.23 12.93 -11.81
N ASN A 90 20.26 11.93 -12.69
CA ASN A 90 21.05 10.69 -12.56
C ASN A 90 20.72 9.81 -11.33
N ALA A 91 19.71 10.17 -10.54
CA ALA A 91 19.22 9.36 -9.43
C ALA A 91 18.26 8.25 -9.91
N PRO A 92 18.14 7.14 -9.15
CA PRO A 92 17.06 6.18 -9.35
C PRO A 92 15.69 6.85 -9.13
N VAL A 93 14.67 6.33 -9.81
CA VAL A 93 13.28 6.76 -9.69
C VAL A 93 12.56 5.78 -8.78
N LEU A 94 12.17 6.24 -7.59
CA LEU A 94 11.22 5.54 -6.74
C LEU A 94 9.81 5.76 -7.28
N MET A 95 9.32 4.78 -8.04
CA MET A 95 7.97 4.74 -8.56
C MET A 95 7.03 4.24 -7.45
N TYR A 96 6.31 5.18 -6.84
CA TYR A 96 5.36 4.92 -5.78
C TYR A 96 3.96 4.63 -6.34
N ILE A 97 3.42 3.48 -5.94
CA ILE A 97 2.08 3.03 -6.29
C ILE A 97 1.27 2.96 -4.99
N HIS A 98 0.26 3.80 -4.86
CA HIS A 98 -0.47 3.95 -3.61
C HIS A 98 -1.40 2.77 -3.31
N GLY A 99 -1.75 2.62 -2.03
CA GLY A 99 -2.79 1.68 -1.58
C GLY A 99 -4.21 2.18 -1.78
N GLY A 100 -5.15 1.62 -1.02
CA GLY A 100 -6.57 2.00 -1.09
C GLY A 100 -7.46 1.05 -1.89
N GLY A 101 -7.09 -0.24 -1.98
CA GLY A 101 -7.92 -1.26 -2.62
C GLY A 101 -8.19 -1.04 -4.12
N MET A 102 -7.29 -0.33 -4.81
CA MET A 102 -7.48 0.17 -6.19
C MET A 102 -8.73 1.07 -6.37
N CYS A 103 -9.33 1.54 -5.27
CA CYS A 103 -10.60 2.27 -5.27
C CYS A 103 -10.52 3.60 -4.52
N LEU A 104 -9.55 3.78 -3.64
CA LEU A 104 -9.30 5.00 -2.87
C LEU A 104 -8.00 5.66 -3.36
N ASP A 105 -8.00 6.99 -3.52
CA ASP A 105 -6.81 7.75 -3.90
C ASP A 105 -5.74 7.75 -2.80
N MET A 106 -4.53 8.22 -3.13
CA MET A 106 -3.43 8.38 -2.20
C MET A 106 -3.83 9.24 -0.99
N THR A 107 -3.39 8.84 0.20
CA THR A 107 -3.60 9.65 1.42
C THR A 107 -2.50 10.69 1.59
N PRO A 108 -2.78 11.84 2.25
CA PRO A 108 -1.74 12.82 2.58
C PRO A 108 -0.58 12.25 3.41
N CYS A 109 -0.83 11.23 4.24
CA CYS A 109 0.22 10.56 5.02
C CYS A 109 1.29 9.93 4.12
N SER A 110 0.89 9.32 3.01
CA SER A 110 1.82 8.77 2.02
C SER A 110 2.77 9.83 1.48
N LEU A 111 2.27 11.06 1.24
CA LEU A 111 3.11 12.15 0.75
C LEU A 111 4.16 12.58 1.79
N VAL A 112 3.78 12.64 3.07
CA VAL A 112 4.72 12.91 4.19
C VAL A 112 5.79 11.82 4.27
N TYR A 113 5.41 10.56 4.12
CA TYR A 113 6.34 9.43 4.10
C TYR A 113 7.35 9.54 2.94
N LEU A 114 6.88 9.82 1.72
CA LEU A 114 7.75 9.99 0.55
C LEU A 114 8.72 11.18 0.68
N GLN A 115 8.27 12.29 1.25
CA GLN A 115 9.14 13.43 1.56
C GLN A 115 10.25 13.04 2.53
N HIS A 116 9.88 12.31 3.60
CA HIS A 116 10.85 11.82 4.58
C HIS A 116 11.86 10.89 3.92
N LEU A 117 11.41 9.95 3.07
CA LEU A 117 12.32 9.08 2.31
C LEU A 117 13.24 9.86 1.37
N LYS A 118 12.75 10.85 0.62
CA LYS A 118 13.60 11.69 -0.24
C LYS A 118 14.69 12.39 0.58
N LYS A 119 14.31 13.01 1.70
CA LYS A 119 15.23 13.74 2.58
C LYS A 119 16.32 12.83 3.12
N GLU A 120 15.95 11.62 3.54
CA GLU A 120 16.88 10.69 4.17
C GLU A 120 17.72 9.91 3.15
N VAL A 121 17.15 9.40 2.08
CA VAL A 121 17.89 8.59 1.09
C VAL A 121 18.83 9.44 0.24
N GLY A 122 18.51 10.72 0.01
CA GLY A 122 19.38 11.66 -0.71
C GLY A 122 19.13 11.68 -2.22
N ALA A 123 20.06 11.13 -3.00
CA ALA A 123 20.00 11.12 -4.47
C ALA A 123 18.91 10.15 -4.96
N LEU A 124 17.66 10.62 -4.95
CA LEU A 124 16.46 9.84 -5.25
C LEU A 124 15.45 10.73 -5.98
N SER A 125 14.96 10.28 -7.13
CA SER A 125 13.74 10.86 -7.73
C SER A 125 12.53 10.11 -7.19
N VAL A 126 11.38 10.79 -7.04
CA VAL A 126 10.14 10.18 -6.56
C VAL A 126 9.00 10.55 -7.50
N ALA A 127 8.33 9.53 -8.01
CA ALA A 127 7.17 9.69 -8.88
C ALA A 127 6.00 8.87 -8.33
N PHE A 128 4.81 9.46 -8.38
CA PHE A 128 3.54 8.85 -7.99
C PHE A 128 2.77 8.42 -9.24
N VAL A 129 2.21 7.21 -9.23
CA VAL A 129 1.37 6.71 -10.33
C VAL A 129 -0.11 6.99 -10.04
N LYS A 130 -0.73 7.83 -10.85
CA LYS A 130 -2.16 8.16 -10.79
C LYS A 130 -2.98 7.17 -11.63
N TYR A 131 -3.01 5.91 -11.22
CA TYR A 131 -3.81 4.88 -11.88
C TYR A 131 -5.32 5.12 -11.65
N SER A 132 -6.15 4.54 -12.53
CA SER A 132 -7.60 4.69 -12.51
C SER A 132 -8.23 3.98 -11.31
N LEU A 133 -8.91 4.75 -10.47
CA LEU A 133 -9.62 4.24 -9.28
C LEU A 133 -10.98 3.65 -9.64
N CYS A 134 -11.35 2.56 -8.96
CA CYS A 134 -12.61 1.84 -9.18
C CYS A 134 -12.77 1.31 -10.62
N ALA A 135 -11.69 1.30 -11.42
CA ALA A 135 -11.67 0.66 -12.71
C ALA A 135 -11.71 -0.86 -12.55
N ARG A 136 -12.29 -1.56 -13.53
CA ARG A 136 -12.35 -3.02 -13.48
C ARG A 136 -10.96 -3.61 -13.70
N TYR A 137 -10.65 -4.70 -13.01
CA TYR A 137 -9.51 -5.55 -13.32
C TYR A 137 -9.49 -5.91 -14.83
N PRO A 138 -8.34 -5.83 -15.54
CA PRO A 138 -6.98 -5.55 -15.04
C PRO A 138 -6.49 -4.10 -15.22
N THR A 139 -7.37 -3.09 -15.42
CA THR A 139 -6.97 -1.73 -15.83
C THR A 139 -5.81 -1.12 -15.01
N ALA A 140 -5.90 -1.14 -13.67
CA ALA A 140 -4.86 -0.55 -12.82
C ALA A 140 -3.48 -1.25 -12.97
N ILE A 141 -3.46 -2.57 -13.24
CA ILE A 141 -2.21 -3.31 -13.48
C ILE A 141 -1.58 -2.85 -14.79
N GLU A 142 -2.37 -2.77 -15.87
CA GLU A 142 -1.85 -2.38 -17.18
C GLU A 142 -1.42 -0.90 -17.22
N GLU A 143 -2.11 -0.03 -16.50
CA GLU A 143 -1.71 1.39 -16.36
C GLU A 143 -0.40 1.55 -15.60
N VAL A 144 -0.24 0.86 -14.47
CA VAL A 144 1.01 0.86 -13.71
C VAL A 144 2.15 0.23 -14.52
N TRP A 145 1.87 -0.87 -15.23
CA TRP A 145 2.84 -1.51 -16.12
C TRP A 145 3.32 -0.57 -17.22
N GLY A 146 2.40 0.14 -17.89
CA GLY A 146 2.74 1.09 -18.95
C GLY A 146 3.67 2.21 -18.48
N GLU A 147 3.43 2.78 -17.29
CA GLU A 147 4.32 3.81 -16.75
C GLU A 147 5.68 3.25 -16.31
N TYR A 148 5.73 2.00 -15.82
CA TYR A 148 6.99 1.32 -15.54
C TYR A 148 7.82 1.15 -16.82
N GLN A 149 7.21 0.59 -17.88
CA GLN A 149 7.86 0.40 -19.18
C GLN A 149 8.37 1.72 -19.75
N LYS A 150 7.58 2.79 -19.62
CA LYS A 150 7.97 4.12 -20.07
C LYS A 150 9.20 4.64 -19.35
N LEU A 151 9.25 4.55 -18.01
CA LEU A 151 10.44 4.95 -17.24
C LEU A 151 11.68 4.16 -17.65
N VAL A 152 11.56 2.83 -17.78
CA VAL A 152 12.65 1.96 -18.24
C VAL A 152 13.11 2.34 -19.66
N SER A 153 12.18 2.58 -20.58
CA SER A 153 12.51 2.98 -21.96
C SER A 153 13.22 4.33 -22.07
N GLN A 154 13.00 5.21 -21.09
CA GLN A 154 13.68 6.49 -20.95
C GLN A 154 15.06 6.37 -20.29
N GLY A 155 15.50 5.15 -19.96
CA GLY A 155 16.79 4.88 -19.34
C GLY A 155 16.82 5.12 -17.82
N HIS A 156 15.67 5.31 -17.17
CA HIS A 156 15.63 5.45 -15.72
C HIS A 156 15.94 4.11 -15.03
N ARG A 157 16.73 4.18 -13.95
CA ARG A 157 16.83 3.09 -12.97
C ARG A 157 15.60 3.15 -12.07
N VAL A 158 14.68 2.20 -12.20
CA VAL A 158 13.41 2.22 -11.45
C VAL A 158 13.50 1.35 -10.20
N TRP A 159 13.04 1.90 -9.08
CA TRP A 159 12.75 1.18 -7.85
C TRP A 159 11.25 1.25 -7.57
N LEU A 160 10.66 0.17 -7.06
CA LEU A 160 9.24 0.12 -6.74
C LEU A 160 9.01 0.33 -5.24
N LEU A 161 8.00 1.12 -4.90
CA LEU A 161 7.43 1.20 -3.55
C LEU A 161 5.91 1.18 -3.68
N GLY A 162 5.24 0.33 -2.90
CA GLY A 162 3.79 0.39 -2.85
C GLY A 162 3.24 -0.17 -1.56
N ASP A 163 2.09 0.36 -1.15
CA ASP A 163 1.40 -0.04 0.08
C ASP A 163 0.06 -0.72 -0.22
N SER A 164 -0.33 -1.73 0.54
CA SER A 164 -1.62 -2.41 0.38
C SER A 164 -1.86 -2.90 -1.05
N ALA A 165 -2.93 -2.42 -1.69
CA ALA A 165 -3.21 -2.62 -3.11
C ALA A 165 -2.04 -2.19 -4.02
N GLY A 166 -1.35 -1.09 -3.71
CA GLY A 166 -0.17 -0.66 -4.46
C GLY A 166 1.00 -1.62 -4.30
N GLY A 167 1.14 -2.25 -3.13
CA GLY A 167 2.09 -3.35 -2.92
C GLY A 167 1.78 -4.56 -3.83
N ASN A 168 0.50 -4.91 -4.01
CA ASN A 168 0.07 -5.92 -4.97
C ASN A 168 0.42 -5.52 -6.42
N LEU A 169 0.18 -4.26 -6.79
CA LEU A 169 0.51 -3.74 -8.12
C LEU A 169 2.03 -3.76 -8.39
N CYS A 170 2.87 -3.42 -7.41
CA CYS A 170 4.33 -3.57 -7.49
C CYS A 170 4.72 -5.02 -7.83
N LEU A 171 4.14 -5.98 -7.13
CA LEU A 171 4.43 -7.41 -7.32
C LEU A 171 3.94 -7.91 -8.70
N ASN A 172 2.82 -7.40 -9.19
CA ASN A 172 2.34 -7.64 -10.55
C ASN A 172 3.30 -7.09 -11.62
N VAL A 173 3.90 -5.91 -11.40
CA VAL A 173 4.95 -5.38 -12.30
C VAL A 173 6.14 -6.34 -12.39
N LEU A 174 6.57 -6.93 -11.27
CA LEU A 174 7.66 -7.92 -11.27
C LEU A 174 7.30 -9.17 -12.08
N GLN A 175 6.08 -9.70 -11.91
CA GLN A 175 5.63 -10.84 -12.72
C GLN A 175 5.54 -10.51 -14.21
N LYS A 176 5.05 -9.31 -14.56
CA LYS A 176 4.99 -8.86 -15.95
C LYS A 176 6.37 -8.64 -16.56
N CYS A 177 7.35 -8.17 -15.78
CA CYS A 177 8.75 -8.13 -16.24
C CYS A 177 9.25 -9.51 -16.66
N VAL A 178 8.95 -10.55 -15.89
CA VAL A 178 9.35 -11.92 -16.24
C VAL A 178 8.58 -12.43 -17.45
N ALA A 179 7.26 -12.25 -17.48
CA ALA A 179 6.40 -12.73 -18.57
C ALA A 179 6.73 -12.07 -19.92
N GLU A 180 7.09 -10.79 -19.91
CA GLU A 180 7.37 -9.99 -21.10
C GLU A 180 8.89 -9.81 -21.35
N ASN A 181 9.75 -10.52 -20.61
CA ASN A 181 11.21 -10.45 -20.68
C ASN A 181 11.77 -9.01 -20.63
N ASN A 182 11.22 -8.21 -19.72
CA ASN A 182 11.60 -6.81 -19.49
C ASN A 182 12.68 -6.69 -18.40
N VAL A 183 13.33 -5.52 -18.35
CA VAL A 183 14.26 -5.17 -17.27
C VAL A 183 13.52 -5.19 -15.94
N LEU A 184 14.02 -5.96 -14.98
CA LEU A 184 13.51 -5.99 -13.62
C LEU A 184 14.05 -4.80 -12.80
N PRO A 185 13.25 -4.22 -11.89
CA PRO A 185 13.74 -3.18 -10.99
C PRO A 185 14.72 -3.79 -9.97
N GLU A 186 15.77 -3.07 -9.60
CA GLU A 186 16.77 -3.58 -8.64
C GLU A 186 16.17 -3.76 -7.23
N LYS A 187 15.19 -2.93 -6.87
CA LYS A 187 14.61 -2.86 -5.53
C LYS A 187 13.09 -2.76 -5.60
N CYS A 188 12.41 -3.54 -4.76
CA CYS A 188 10.98 -3.45 -4.54
C CYS A 188 10.67 -3.42 -3.05
N VAL A 189 9.96 -2.39 -2.59
CA VAL A 189 9.42 -2.27 -1.23
C VAL A 189 7.91 -2.47 -1.29
N ALA A 190 7.41 -3.51 -0.64
CA ALA A 190 5.99 -3.81 -0.53
C ALA A 190 5.55 -3.67 0.94
N VAL A 191 4.69 -2.69 1.21
CA VAL A 191 4.17 -2.39 2.55
C VAL A 191 2.77 -2.96 2.70
N SER A 192 2.55 -3.83 3.68
CA SER A 192 1.29 -4.51 3.95
C SER A 192 0.56 -5.00 2.68
N PRO A 193 1.23 -5.69 1.73
CA PRO A 193 0.66 -5.93 0.41
C PRO A 193 -0.60 -6.79 0.48
N TRP A 194 -1.64 -6.42 -0.27
CA TRP A 194 -2.88 -7.21 -0.36
C TRP A 194 -2.74 -8.30 -1.41
N LEU A 195 -2.44 -9.52 -0.99
CA LEU A 195 -1.92 -10.57 -1.87
C LEU A 195 -3.00 -11.45 -2.47
N ASN A 196 -4.15 -11.61 -1.81
CA ASN A 196 -5.26 -12.43 -2.29
C ASN A 196 -6.54 -11.59 -2.45
N VAL A 197 -6.73 -10.99 -3.64
CA VAL A 197 -7.85 -10.07 -3.91
C VAL A 197 -9.20 -10.77 -3.89
N THR A 198 -9.27 -12.01 -4.39
CA THR A 198 -10.54 -12.73 -4.57
C THR A 198 -10.76 -13.85 -3.57
N LYS A 199 -9.72 -14.24 -2.83
CA LYS A 199 -9.81 -15.20 -1.74
C LYS A 199 -9.72 -14.45 -0.41
N THR A 200 -10.87 -14.16 0.18
CA THR A 200 -10.91 -13.71 1.57
C THR A 200 -10.69 -14.91 2.49
N GLU A 201 -9.68 -14.84 3.35
CA GLU A 201 -9.50 -15.83 4.41
C GLU A 201 -10.63 -15.67 5.44
N SER A 202 -11.65 -16.52 5.35
CA SER A 202 -12.72 -16.55 6.36
C SER A 202 -12.26 -17.17 7.69
N TYR A 203 -11.07 -17.78 7.75
CA TYR A 203 -10.73 -18.73 8.82
C TYR A 203 -9.81 -18.18 9.92
N VAL A 204 -9.07 -17.10 9.68
CA VAL A 204 -8.21 -16.49 10.72
C VAL A 204 -8.86 -15.22 11.21
N SER A 205 -10.03 -15.35 11.86
CA SER A 205 -10.56 -14.22 12.60
C SER A 205 -9.59 -13.93 13.75
N ARG A 206 -8.68 -12.98 13.55
CA ARG A 206 -8.02 -12.28 14.66
C ARG A 206 -9.10 -11.44 15.33
N THR A 207 -9.99 -12.07 16.09
CA THR A 207 -11.12 -11.44 16.80
C THR A 207 -10.66 -10.30 17.71
N ASN A 208 -9.37 -10.29 18.08
CA ASN A 208 -8.72 -9.27 18.88
C ASN A 208 -7.83 -8.30 18.08
N SER A 209 -7.76 -8.38 16.75
CA SER A 209 -7.01 -7.42 15.94
C SER A 209 -7.54 -6.00 16.16
N VAL A 210 -6.63 -5.06 16.33
CA VAL A 210 -6.87 -3.61 16.45
C VAL A 210 -6.79 -2.90 15.10
N ASP A 211 -6.67 -3.67 14.01
CA ASP A 211 -6.52 -3.13 12.67
C ASP A 211 -7.74 -2.32 12.23
N PHE A 212 -7.48 -1.23 11.53
CA PHE A 212 -8.53 -0.40 10.97
C PHE A 212 -9.03 -0.94 9.61
N LEU A 213 -8.21 -1.72 8.91
CA LEU A 213 -8.65 -2.43 7.72
C LEU A 213 -9.58 -3.57 8.14
N THR A 214 -10.74 -3.67 7.48
CA THR A 214 -11.74 -4.68 7.82
C THR A 214 -12.03 -5.60 6.64
N TRP A 215 -12.47 -6.83 6.94
CA TRP A 215 -12.91 -7.78 5.92
C TRP A 215 -14.07 -7.24 5.08
N ASN A 216 -14.95 -6.45 5.66
CA ASN A 216 -16.04 -5.78 4.94
C ASN A 216 -15.49 -4.77 3.92
N GLN A 217 -14.47 -4.01 4.30
CA GLN A 217 -13.84 -3.04 3.40
C GLN A 217 -13.09 -3.74 2.26
N LEU A 218 -12.35 -4.82 2.54
CA LEU A 218 -11.70 -5.64 1.51
C LEU A 218 -12.73 -6.28 0.56
N ALA A 219 -13.85 -6.80 1.08
CA ALA A 219 -14.92 -7.35 0.26
C ALA A 219 -15.56 -6.27 -0.63
N MET A 220 -15.75 -5.06 -0.11
CA MET A 220 -16.22 -3.90 -0.89
C MET A 220 -15.23 -3.58 -2.03
N PHE A 221 -13.93 -3.45 -1.73
CA PHE A 221 -12.90 -3.20 -2.76
C PHE A 221 -12.87 -4.31 -3.81
N LYS A 222 -12.89 -5.59 -3.40
CA LYS A 222 -12.97 -6.73 -4.32
C LYS A 222 -14.18 -6.62 -5.25
N ASN A 223 -15.35 -6.29 -4.73
CA ASN A 223 -16.59 -6.23 -5.52
C ASN A 223 -16.60 -5.06 -6.52
N VAL A 224 -15.89 -3.97 -6.21
CA VAL A 224 -15.71 -2.84 -7.13
C VAL A 224 -14.63 -3.16 -8.17
N TYR A 225 -13.47 -3.65 -7.76
CA TYR A 225 -12.33 -3.86 -8.66
C TYR A 225 -12.47 -5.13 -9.51
N ALA A 226 -12.75 -6.27 -8.87
CA ALA A 226 -12.78 -7.60 -9.49
C ALA A 226 -14.04 -8.39 -9.09
N PRO A 227 -15.25 -7.94 -9.46
CA PRO A 227 -16.51 -8.58 -9.06
C PRO A 227 -16.56 -10.06 -9.47
N ASN A 228 -16.09 -10.34 -10.69
CA ASN A 228 -16.02 -11.66 -11.31
C ASN A 228 -14.58 -12.21 -11.34
N GLY A 229 -13.71 -11.72 -10.45
CA GLY A 229 -12.30 -12.12 -10.42
C GLY A 229 -12.15 -13.62 -10.18
N ASN A 230 -11.28 -14.26 -10.96
CA ASN A 230 -11.01 -15.69 -10.86
C ASN A 230 -10.03 -15.97 -9.71
N TYR A 231 -10.39 -16.87 -8.81
CA TYR A 231 -9.55 -17.24 -7.66
C TYR A 231 -8.25 -17.96 -8.05
N LYS A 232 -8.16 -18.50 -9.27
CA LYS A 232 -6.95 -19.14 -9.83
C LYS A 232 -6.07 -18.15 -10.62
N ASP A 233 -6.50 -16.91 -10.76
CA ASP A 233 -5.71 -15.91 -11.46
C ASP A 233 -4.47 -15.51 -10.62
N PRO A 234 -3.24 -15.70 -11.13
CA PRO A 234 -2.01 -15.37 -10.41
C PRO A 234 -1.82 -13.87 -10.19
N GLN A 235 -2.38 -13.00 -11.03
CA GLN A 235 -2.25 -11.54 -10.88
C GLN A 235 -3.19 -11.00 -9.80
N LEU A 236 -4.34 -11.64 -9.58
CA LEU A 236 -5.28 -11.29 -8.50
C LEU A 236 -4.91 -11.92 -7.16
N ASN A 237 -4.32 -13.12 -7.14
CA ASN A 237 -4.05 -13.86 -5.91
C ASN A 237 -2.61 -14.39 -5.88
N LEU A 238 -1.65 -13.48 -5.78
CA LEU A 238 -0.21 -13.72 -5.88
C LEU A 238 0.30 -14.74 -4.87
N GLU A 239 -0.22 -14.72 -3.65
CA GLU A 239 0.21 -15.66 -2.61
C GLU A 239 -0.37 -17.05 -2.83
N THR A 240 -1.65 -17.16 -3.17
CA THR A 240 -2.26 -18.49 -3.35
C THR A 240 -1.82 -19.15 -4.65
N ASN A 241 -1.68 -18.39 -5.74
CA ASN A 241 -1.30 -18.86 -7.06
C ASN A 241 0.18 -18.54 -7.33
N PHE A 242 1.03 -18.92 -6.37
CA PHE A 242 2.45 -18.60 -6.36
C PHE A 242 3.23 -19.43 -7.40
N ASP A 243 3.84 -18.74 -8.37
CA ASP A 243 4.68 -19.36 -9.40
C ASP A 243 6.16 -19.32 -9.02
N VAL A 244 6.70 -20.47 -8.61
CA VAL A 244 8.10 -20.61 -8.17
C VAL A 244 9.09 -20.24 -9.28
N GLU A 245 8.81 -20.56 -10.55
CA GLU A 245 9.73 -20.27 -11.65
C GLU A 245 9.79 -18.76 -11.89
N ALA A 246 8.63 -18.10 -11.95
CA ALA A 246 8.57 -16.66 -12.13
C ALA A 246 9.27 -15.92 -10.98
N TRP A 247 9.00 -16.30 -9.73
CA TRP A 247 9.63 -15.68 -8.56
C TRP A 247 11.14 -15.95 -8.47
N THR A 248 11.61 -17.10 -8.96
CA THR A 248 13.06 -17.37 -9.07
C THR A 248 13.73 -16.38 -10.03
N LYS A 249 13.10 -16.10 -11.18
CA LYS A 249 13.61 -15.09 -12.14
C LYS A 249 13.56 -13.68 -11.56
N VAL A 250 12.50 -13.33 -10.83
CA VAL A 250 12.41 -12.03 -10.12
C VAL A 250 13.58 -11.87 -9.14
N LEU A 251 13.78 -12.85 -8.26
CA LEU A 251 14.80 -12.80 -7.21
C LEU A 251 16.23 -12.93 -7.72
N ALA A 252 16.44 -13.28 -9.00
CA ALA A 252 17.75 -13.23 -9.62
C ALA A 252 18.27 -11.79 -9.79
N SER A 253 17.35 -10.81 -9.92
CA SER A 253 17.70 -9.41 -10.22
C SER A 253 17.09 -8.39 -9.25
N THR A 254 16.04 -8.75 -8.51
CA THR A 254 15.30 -7.84 -7.63
C THR A 254 15.50 -8.19 -6.16
N LYS A 255 16.00 -7.21 -5.39
CA LYS A 255 15.96 -7.26 -3.92
C LYS A 255 14.59 -6.82 -3.44
N MET A 256 14.03 -7.52 -2.44
CA MET A 256 12.70 -7.23 -1.90
C MET A 256 12.74 -6.92 -0.41
N LEU A 257 12.08 -5.83 -0.02
CA LEU A 257 11.73 -5.53 1.35
C LEU A 257 10.21 -5.63 1.51
N ILE A 258 9.75 -6.53 2.36
CA ILE A 258 8.34 -6.73 2.68
C ILE A 258 8.13 -6.25 4.12
N LEU A 259 7.22 -5.29 4.30
CA LEU A 259 6.89 -4.71 5.58
C LEU A 259 5.44 -5.03 5.94
N CYS A 260 5.13 -5.29 7.20
CA CYS A 260 3.76 -5.44 7.67
C CYS A 260 3.62 -5.08 9.15
N GLY A 261 2.42 -4.79 9.61
CA GLY A 261 2.08 -4.69 11.02
C GLY A 261 1.70 -6.06 11.60
N GLU A 262 2.14 -6.36 12.83
CA GLU A 262 1.80 -7.65 13.46
C GLU A 262 0.32 -7.82 13.79
N ASP A 263 -0.44 -6.73 13.93
CA ASP A 263 -1.87 -6.76 14.24
C ASP A 263 -2.77 -6.65 13.01
N GLU A 264 -2.21 -6.44 11.81
CA GLU A 264 -3.01 -6.27 10.60
C GLU A 264 -3.71 -7.58 10.16
N ILE A 265 -4.88 -7.46 9.52
CA ILE A 265 -5.65 -8.62 9.08
C ILE A 265 -4.99 -9.36 7.91
N LEU A 266 -4.15 -8.68 7.14
CA LEU A 266 -3.39 -9.25 6.01
C LEU A 266 -2.09 -9.94 6.44
N TYR A 267 -1.68 -9.81 7.70
CA TYR A 267 -0.44 -10.39 8.21
C TYR A 267 -0.26 -11.87 7.83
N PRO A 268 -1.25 -12.77 7.97
CA PRO A 268 -1.06 -14.18 7.65
C PRO A 268 -0.67 -14.43 6.19
N GLU A 269 -1.31 -13.75 5.22
CA GLU A 269 -0.97 -13.92 3.81
C GLU A 269 0.41 -13.33 3.48
N ILE A 270 0.77 -12.21 4.10
CA ILE A 270 2.07 -11.56 3.89
C ILE A 270 3.20 -12.45 4.41
N ILE A 271 3.05 -13.02 5.59
CA ILE A 271 4.04 -13.95 6.16
C ILE A 271 4.21 -15.17 5.27
N ARG A 272 3.13 -15.79 4.80
CA ARG A 272 3.23 -16.97 3.92
C ARG A 272 3.89 -16.64 2.59
N PHE A 273 3.54 -15.51 1.98
CA PHE A 273 4.17 -15.06 0.73
C PHE A 273 5.65 -14.76 0.92
N ALA A 274 6.02 -14.03 1.97
CA ALA A 274 7.40 -13.73 2.28
C ALA A 274 8.21 -15.00 2.58
N GLN A 275 7.63 -15.99 3.26
CA GLN A 275 8.25 -17.30 3.49
C GLN A 275 8.46 -18.06 2.18
N LYS A 276 7.46 -18.08 1.28
CA LYS A 276 7.59 -18.70 -0.05
C LYS A 276 8.75 -18.08 -0.85
N LEU A 277 8.87 -16.75 -0.84
CA LEU A 277 9.99 -16.06 -1.50
C LEU A 277 11.34 -16.36 -0.82
N ARG A 278 11.41 -16.35 0.52
CA ARG A 278 12.64 -16.66 1.26
C ARG A 278 13.10 -18.11 1.08
N ASN A 279 12.19 -19.04 0.83
CA ASN A 279 12.51 -20.43 0.49
C ASN A 279 13.19 -20.56 -0.88
N ILE A 280 12.93 -19.61 -1.80
CA ILE A 280 13.65 -19.53 -3.08
C ILE A 280 15.03 -18.90 -2.87
N ASN A 281 15.07 -17.70 -2.26
CA ASN A 281 16.32 -17.00 -1.99
C ASN A 281 16.20 -16.08 -0.78
N CYS A 282 16.66 -16.57 0.37
CA CYS A 282 16.59 -15.81 1.62
C CYS A 282 17.47 -14.54 1.62
N GLY A 283 18.53 -14.49 0.80
CA GLY A 283 19.43 -13.34 0.70
C GLY A 283 18.87 -12.18 -0.12
N GLN A 284 17.78 -12.41 -0.87
CA GLN A 284 17.13 -11.41 -1.73
C GLN A 284 15.83 -10.87 -1.16
N VAL A 285 15.42 -11.33 0.04
CA VAL A 285 14.14 -10.97 0.64
C VAL A 285 14.29 -10.72 2.12
N LYS A 286 13.99 -9.49 2.55
CA LYS A 286 13.87 -9.14 3.96
C LYS A 286 12.41 -8.89 4.30
N LEU A 287 11.95 -9.55 5.36
CA LEU A 287 10.64 -9.34 5.96
C LEU A 287 10.86 -8.61 7.28
N VAL A 288 10.14 -7.52 7.51
CA VAL A 288 10.14 -6.78 8.76
C VAL A 288 8.70 -6.60 9.21
N SER A 289 8.40 -6.99 10.43
CA SER A 289 7.08 -6.83 11.03
C SER A 289 7.16 -5.80 12.15
N GLN A 290 6.29 -4.80 12.11
CA GLN A 290 6.18 -3.78 13.15
C GLN A 290 5.37 -4.37 14.31
N PRO A 291 5.95 -4.52 15.52
CA PRO A 291 5.20 -4.98 16.69
C PRO A 291 4.01 -4.07 16.94
N ARG A 292 2.84 -4.70 17.11
CA ARG A 292 1.55 -4.00 17.30
C ARG A 292 1.20 -3.02 16.16
N GLY A 293 1.86 -3.13 15.01
CA GLY A 293 1.55 -2.34 13.83
C GLY A 293 0.20 -2.75 13.24
N VAL A 294 -0.60 -1.77 12.83
CA VAL A 294 -1.82 -1.99 12.04
C VAL A 294 -1.52 -1.92 10.55
N HIS A 295 -2.53 -2.07 9.70
CA HIS A 295 -2.36 -2.04 8.25
C HIS A 295 -1.64 -0.76 7.78
N CYS A 296 -0.58 -0.90 6.98
CA CYS A 296 0.27 0.21 6.50
C CYS A 296 0.85 1.11 7.61
N ASP A 297 1.09 0.58 8.83
CA ASP A 297 1.52 1.35 10.01
C ASP A 297 2.65 2.36 9.71
N THR A 298 3.69 1.87 9.03
CA THR A 298 4.90 2.64 8.72
C THR A 298 4.63 3.86 7.84
N MET A 299 3.67 3.78 6.91
CA MET A 299 3.30 4.89 6.05
C MET A 299 2.51 5.97 6.80
N MET A 300 1.85 5.60 7.90
CA MET A 300 0.91 6.47 8.61
C MET A 300 1.49 7.07 9.89
N PHE A 301 2.30 6.31 10.63
CA PHE A 301 2.66 6.64 12.01
C PHE A 301 4.17 6.79 12.24
N ASP A 302 5.02 6.05 11.52
CA ASP A 302 6.46 5.98 11.83
C ASP A 302 7.17 7.32 11.71
N VAL A 303 6.81 8.17 10.73
CA VAL A 303 7.48 9.47 10.52
C VAL A 303 7.30 10.41 11.73
N GLN A 304 6.23 10.22 12.50
CA GLN A 304 5.90 11.00 13.69
C GLN A 304 6.15 10.21 14.98
N ALA A 305 6.61 8.96 14.88
CA ALA A 305 6.84 8.11 16.02
C ALA A 305 8.10 8.56 16.78
N PRO A 306 8.15 8.39 18.11
CA PRO A 306 9.38 8.59 18.87
C PRO A 306 10.51 7.67 18.38
N ASP A 307 11.76 8.12 18.56
CA ASP A 307 12.95 7.36 18.17
C ASP A 307 12.91 5.92 18.73
N GLY A 308 13.20 4.95 17.86
CA GLY A 308 13.20 3.52 18.20
C GLY A 308 11.86 2.80 17.97
N ASN A 309 10.77 3.51 17.69
CA ASN A 309 9.44 2.90 17.45
C ASN A 309 9.07 2.78 15.96
N ALA A 310 9.99 3.11 15.06
CA ALA A 310 9.78 3.21 13.60
C ALA A 310 10.63 2.19 12.81
N GLN A 311 10.64 0.92 13.25
CA GLN A 311 11.56 -0.10 12.72
C GLN A 311 11.38 -0.29 11.20
N CYS A 312 10.14 -0.34 10.72
CA CYS A 312 9.84 -0.49 9.29
C CYS A 312 10.36 0.69 8.45
N LEU A 313 10.21 1.93 8.96
CA LEU A 313 10.75 3.11 8.28
C LEU A 313 12.29 3.09 8.26
N GLU A 314 12.93 2.77 9.38
CA GLU A 314 14.40 2.67 9.44
C GLU A 314 14.95 1.63 8.48
N GLU A 315 14.30 0.46 8.40
CA GLU A 315 14.68 -0.59 7.46
C GLU A 315 14.43 -0.20 6.00
N THR A 316 13.37 0.55 5.72
CA THR A 316 13.14 1.11 4.38
C THR A 316 14.26 2.06 3.98
N LYS A 317 14.65 2.99 4.87
CA LYS A 317 15.75 3.92 4.61
C LYS A 317 17.07 3.19 4.34
N ARG A 318 17.40 2.20 5.18
CA ARG A 318 18.59 1.37 5.00
C ARG A 318 18.56 0.62 3.67
N PHE A 319 17.45 -0.03 3.37
CA PHE A 319 17.27 -0.80 2.14
C PHE A 319 17.42 0.06 0.88
N LEU A 320 16.81 1.25 0.86
CA LEU A 320 16.94 2.15 -0.28
C LEU A 320 18.36 2.73 -0.43
N ARG A 321 19.08 3.00 0.66
CA ARG A 321 20.48 3.47 0.62
C ARG A 321 21.47 2.38 0.18
N SER A 322 21.43 1.20 0.80
CA SER A 322 22.50 0.17 0.66
C SER A 322 22.03 -1.19 0.13
N GLY A 323 20.72 -1.44 0.03
CA GLY A 323 20.16 -2.77 -0.25
C GLY A 323 19.96 -3.60 1.03
N LEU A 324 19.83 -4.92 0.85
CA LEU A 324 19.67 -5.91 1.94
C LEU A 324 20.96 -6.10 2.73
#